data_AF-A0A662C9N7-F1
#
_entry.id   AF-A0A662C9N7-F1
#
_cell.length_a   1.000
_cell.length_b   1.000
_cell.length_c   1.000
_cell.angle_alpha   90.00
_cell.angle_beta   90.00
_cell.angle_gamma   90.00
#
_symmetry.space_group_name_H-M   'P 1'
#
loop_
_entity.id
_entity.type
_entity.pdbx_description
1 polymer ?
#
loop_
_entity_poly.entity_id
_entity_poly.type
_entity_poly.pdbx_seq_one_letter_code
_entity_poly.pdbx_strand_id
1 'polypeptide(L)'
;MKAIVALTGFEKECYFLPASGAESIPMMVNILMGWGIDYIILNFGNSEERAVHEKLMKEQYDNKIDLASKQMLLMDFHPDAEDLFSTIDFKKYVVKVREGITVKNSEYLIDNNYSRAILASNFLQEVNNGNVNFKNLDEETQENLNQFIQQMAALLK
;
A
#
# COMPACT_ATOMS: atom_id res chain seq x y z
N MET A 1 -0.03 4.84 -2.45
CA MET A 1 -1.33 4.87 -1.74
C MET A 1 -2.22 6.06 -2.10
N LYS A 2 -1.76 7.33 -2.02
CA LYS A 2 -2.61 8.49 -2.36
C LYS A 2 -3.27 8.42 -3.75
N ALA A 3 -2.56 7.93 -4.76
CA ALA A 3 -3.11 7.72 -6.10
C ALA A 3 -4.25 6.70 -6.14
N ILE A 4 -4.17 5.65 -5.31
CA ILE A 4 -5.21 4.61 -5.21
C ILE A 4 -6.48 5.19 -4.59
N VAL A 5 -6.34 5.99 -3.53
CA VAL A 5 -7.48 6.70 -2.91
C VAL A 5 -8.16 7.62 -3.93
N ALA A 6 -7.37 8.38 -4.69
CA ALA A 6 -7.90 9.25 -5.74
C ALA A 6 -8.61 8.46 -6.87
N LEU A 7 -8.04 7.34 -7.31
CA LEU A 7 -8.62 6.49 -8.36
C LEU A 7 -9.97 5.90 -7.96
N THR A 8 -10.05 5.38 -6.74
CA THR A 8 -11.26 4.69 -6.23
C THR A 8 -12.36 5.65 -5.81
N GLY A 9 -12.08 6.96 -5.78
CA GLY A 9 -13.05 7.97 -5.34
C GLY A 9 -13.39 7.87 -3.85
N PHE A 10 -12.49 7.30 -3.06
CA PHE A 10 -12.71 7.13 -1.63
C PHE A 10 -12.74 8.49 -0.91
N GLU A 11 -13.88 8.80 -0.26
CA GLU A 11 -14.17 10.16 0.23
C GLU A 11 -13.61 10.47 1.63
N LYS A 12 -13.30 9.45 2.46
CA LYS A 12 -12.72 9.72 3.78
C LYS A 12 -11.29 10.24 3.64
N GLU A 13 -10.97 11.26 4.42
CA GLU A 13 -9.65 11.87 4.42
C GLU A 13 -8.61 10.94 5.06
N CYS A 14 -7.58 10.60 4.28
CA CYS A 14 -6.51 9.70 4.71
C CYS A 14 -5.14 10.35 4.50
N TYR A 15 -4.32 10.34 5.55
CA TYR A 15 -2.94 10.79 5.51
C TYR A 15 -1.99 9.58 5.58
N PHE A 16 -1.14 9.43 4.57
CA PHE A 16 -0.17 8.35 4.49
C PHE A 16 1.21 8.86 4.91
N LEU A 17 1.77 8.27 5.96
CA LEU A 17 3.14 8.51 6.40
C LEU A 17 4.00 7.31 5.98
N PRO A 18 4.86 7.44 4.96
CA PRO A 18 5.73 6.35 4.56
C PRO A 18 6.84 6.15 5.60
N ALA A 19 7.14 4.89 5.90
CA ALA A 19 8.27 4.52 6.72
C ALA A 19 9.55 4.45 5.87
N SER A 20 10.70 4.81 6.44
CA SER A 20 12.01 4.67 5.79
C SER A 20 12.55 3.25 6.01
N GLY A 21 11.84 2.24 5.52
CA GLY A 21 12.07 0.83 5.81
C GLY A 21 11.12 0.28 6.88
N ALA A 22 10.79 -1.01 6.78
CA ALA A 22 9.83 -1.68 7.66
C ALA A 22 10.24 -1.60 9.15
N GLU A 23 11.54 -1.67 9.42
CA GLU A 23 12.14 -1.61 10.75
C GLU A 23 11.88 -0.28 11.49
N SER A 24 11.57 0.79 10.75
CA SER A 24 11.28 2.10 11.32
C SER A 24 9.83 2.24 11.81
N ILE A 25 8.93 1.35 11.39
CA ILE A 25 7.50 1.39 11.74
C ILE A 25 7.28 1.36 13.26
N PRO A 26 7.88 0.46 14.07
CA PRO A 26 7.62 0.43 15.51
C PRO A 26 7.98 1.74 16.23
N MET A 27 9.06 2.40 15.80
CA MET A 27 9.45 3.71 16.33
C MET A 27 8.41 4.78 15.98
N MET A 28 7.95 4.82 14.71
CA MET A 28 6.90 5.76 14.30
C MET A 28 5.61 5.54 15.10
N VAL A 29 5.21 4.29 15.31
CA VAL A 29 4.03 3.95 16.10
C VAL A 29 4.16 4.47 17.53
N ASN A 30 5.32 4.27 18.17
CA ASN A 30 5.58 4.80 19.52
C ASN A 30 5.47 6.34 19.58
N ILE A 31 5.94 7.04 18.55
CA ILE A 31 5.83 8.50 18.45
C ILE A 31 4.35 8.92 18.32
N LEU A 32 3.59 8.30 17.41
CA LEU A 32 2.18 8.61 17.19
C LEU A 32 1.33 8.33 18.44
N MET A 33 1.59 7.22 19.13
CA MET A 33 0.99 6.92 20.43
C MET A 33 1.32 8.00 21.47
N GLY A 34 2.59 8.39 21.58
CA GLY A 34 3.04 9.42 22.53
C GLY A 34 2.43 10.80 22.26
N TRP A 35 2.09 11.10 21.00
CA TRP A 35 1.39 12.32 20.60
C TRP A 35 -0.13 12.22 20.69
N GLY A 36 -0.68 11.06 21.02
CA GLY A 36 -2.13 10.84 21.10
C GLY A 36 -2.83 10.95 19.73
N ILE A 37 -2.13 10.64 18.65
CA ILE A 37 -2.67 10.68 17.29
C ILE A 37 -3.29 9.31 16.97
N ASP A 38 -4.52 9.29 16.46
CA ASP A 38 -5.13 8.06 15.94
C ASP A 38 -4.41 7.65 14.63
N TYR A 39 -4.00 6.38 14.53
CA TYR A 39 -3.29 5.85 13.36
C TYR A 39 -3.74 4.43 13.01
N ILE A 40 -3.40 4.03 11.79
CA ILE A 40 -3.51 2.67 11.29
C ILE A 40 -2.13 2.25 10.77
N ILE A 41 -1.67 1.07 11.14
CA ILE A 41 -0.46 0.44 10.61
C ILE A 41 -0.84 -0.35 9.37
N LEU A 42 -0.31 0.03 8.22
CA LEU A 42 -0.43 -0.71 6.98
C LEU A 42 0.87 -1.47 6.72
N ASN A 43 0.79 -2.79 6.61
CA ASN A 43 1.87 -3.66 6.19
C ASN A 43 1.48 -4.43 4.93
N PHE A 44 2.46 -4.73 4.08
CA PHE A 44 2.35 -5.62 2.95
C PHE A 44 2.95 -7.01 3.25
N GLY A 45 2.73 -7.94 2.34
CA GLY A 45 3.07 -9.34 2.48
C GLY A 45 4.56 -9.67 2.26
N ASN A 46 5.46 -8.69 2.08
CA ASN A 46 6.89 -8.97 2.02
C ASN A 46 7.42 -9.45 3.39
N SER A 47 8.55 -10.17 3.38
CA SER A 47 9.09 -10.82 4.58
C SER A 47 9.47 -9.83 5.69
N GLU A 48 9.96 -8.65 5.33
CA GLU A 48 10.39 -7.64 6.30
C GLU A 48 9.18 -7.03 7.02
N GLU A 49 8.16 -6.66 6.27
CA GLU A 49 6.92 -6.10 6.82
C GLU A 49 6.10 -7.13 7.60
N ARG A 50 6.09 -8.40 7.17
CA ARG A 50 5.50 -9.49 7.97
C ARG A 50 6.19 -9.66 9.31
N ALA A 51 7.53 -9.68 9.34
CA ALA A 51 8.28 -9.81 10.58
C ALA A 51 8.00 -8.64 11.54
N VAL A 52 7.86 -7.42 11.00
CA VAL A 52 7.50 -6.23 11.78
C VAL A 52 6.06 -6.32 12.28
N HIS A 53 5.12 -6.78 11.44
CA HIS A 53 3.73 -6.99 11.82
C HIS A 53 3.61 -7.97 13.00
N GLU A 54 4.28 -9.12 12.91
CA GLU A 54 4.32 -10.13 13.98
C GLU A 54 4.95 -9.58 15.27
N LYS A 55 6.02 -8.78 15.14
CA LYS A 55 6.66 -8.12 16.27
C LYS A 55 5.70 -7.16 16.98
N LEU A 56 4.99 -6.32 16.23
CA LEU A 56 4.01 -5.37 16.77
C LEU A 56 2.83 -6.08 17.42
N MET A 57 2.31 -7.14 16.79
CA MET A 57 1.29 -8.02 17.36
C MET A 57 1.67 -8.51 18.75
N LYS A 58 2.91 -8.97 18.91
CA LYS A 58 3.44 -9.46 20.18
C LYS A 58 3.68 -8.35 21.19
N GLU A 59 4.36 -7.28 20.80
CA GLU A 59 4.87 -6.26 21.73
C GLU A 59 3.82 -5.22 22.13
N GLN A 60 2.95 -4.79 21.22
CA GLN A 60 1.92 -3.78 21.51
C GLN A 60 0.56 -4.39 21.86
N TYR A 61 0.22 -5.52 21.24
CA TYR A 61 -1.13 -6.07 21.33
C TYR A 61 -1.20 -7.38 22.13
N ASP A 62 -0.08 -7.89 22.65
CA ASP A 62 -0.04 -9.15 23.42
C ASP A 62 -0.70 -10.31 22.65
N ASN A 63 -0.52 -10.33 21.33
CA ASN A 63 -1.15 -11.23 20.36
C ASN A 63 -2.70 -11.24 20.37
N LYS A 64 -3.34 -10.21 20.91
CA LYS A 64 -4.79 -10.05 20.92
C LYS A 64 -5.27 -9.55 19.56
N ILE A 65 -5.71 -10.50 18.73
CA ILE A 65 -6.17 -10.26 17.36
C ILE A 65 -7.32 -9.24 17.31
N ASP A 66 -8.22 -9.26 18.28
CA ASP A 66 -9.37 -8.35 18.38
C ASP A 66 -8.97 -6.88 18.62
N LEU A 67 -7.82 -6.65 19.27
CA LEU A 67 -7.27 -5.31 19.46
C LEU A 67 -6.47 -4.86 18.23
N ALA A 68 -5.60 -5.74 17.73
CA ALA A 68 -4.75 -5.42 16.59
C ALA A 68 -5.56 -5.18 15.31
N SER A 69 -6.59 -5.99 15.05
CA SER A 69 -7.47 -5.84 13.88
C SER A 69 -8.25 -4.52 13.84
N LYS A 70 -8.19 -3.69 14.88
CA LYS A 70 -8.76 -2.32 14.89
C LYS A 70 -7.77 -1.26 14.43
N GLN A 71 -6.48 -1.57 14.36
CA GLN A 71 -5.40 -0.60 14.10
C GLN A 71 -4.32 -1.11 13.15
N MET A 72 -4.34 -2.38 12.76
CA MET A 72 -3.37 -3.00 11.87
C MET A 72 -4.06 -3.61 10.65
N LEU A 73 -3.50 -3.36 9.47
CA LEU A 73 -3.91 -3.93 8.20
C LEU A 73 -2.71 -4.62 7.55
N LEU A 74 -2.84 -5.92 7.29
CA LEU A 74 -1.84 -6.71 6.56
C LEU A 74 -2.38 -7.11 5.19
N MET A 75 -1.75 -6.61 4.13
CA MET A 75 -2.04 -6.99 2.74
C MET A 75 -1.30 -8.29 2.39
N ASP A 76 -1.73 -9.39 3.01
CA ASP A 76 -0.98 -10.66 3.04
C ASP A 76 -0.63 -11.20 1.64
N PHE A 77 -1.56 -11.06 0.70
CA PHE A 77 -1.44 -11.59 -0.66
C PHE A 77 -0.65 -10.69 -1.62
N HIS A 78 -0.33 -9.46 -1.22
CA HIS A 78 0.40 -8.49 -2.04
C HIS A 78 1.74 -8.15 -1.35
N PRO A 79 2.89 -8.61 -1.88
CA PRO A 79 4.19 -8.37 -1.27
C PRO A 79 4.52 -6.88 -1.10
N ASP A 80 4.14 -6.05 -2.07
CA ASP A 80 4.28 -4.60 -2.00
C ASP A 80 3.08 -3.90 -2.68
N ALA A 81 3.05 -2.57 -2.58
CA ALA A 81 1.99 -1.73 -3.16
C ALA A 81 1.88 -1.85 -4.69
N GLU A 82 2.97 -2.11 -5.38
CA GLU A 82 3.00 -2.32 -6.84
C GLU A 82 2.27 -3.58 -7.27
N ASP A 83 2.22 -4.58 -6.39
CA ASP A 83 1.57 -5.87 -6.66
C ASP A 83 0.04 -5.81 -6.44
N LEU A 84 -0.50 -4.63 -6.10
CA LEU A 84 -1.95 -4.38 -6.17
C LEU A 84 -2.44 -4.21 -7.61
N PHE A 85 -1.55 -3.87 -8.54
CA PHE A 85 -1.87 -3.74 -9.95
C PHE A 85 -1.64 -5.05 -10.67
N SER A 86 -2.46 -5.37 -11.67
CA SER A 86 -2.08 -6.40 -12.63
C SER A 86 -0.80 -5.98 -13.36
N THR A 87 -0.09 -6.97 -13.91
CA THR A 87 1.11 -6.70 -14.72
C THR A 87 0.81 -5.82 -15.93
N ILE A 88 -0.41 -5.87 -16.49
CA ILE A 88 -0.80 -5.10 -17.67
C ILE A 88 -0.97 -3.62 -17.33
N ASP A 89 -1.63 -3.31 -16.22
CA ASP A 89 -1.84 -1.93 -15.79
C ASP A 89 -0.57 -1.34 -15.19
N PHE A 90 0.18 -2.14 -14.44
CA PHE A 90 1.48 -1.74 -13.92
C PHE A 90 2.44 -1.30 -15.03
N LYS A 91 2.62 -2.12 -16.08
CA LYS A 91 3.50 -1.75 -17.20
C LYS A 91 2.97 -0.55 -17.99
N LYS A 92 1.65 -0.42 -18.12
CA LYS A 92 1.02 0.61 -18.97
C LYS A 92 1.00 1.97 -18.30
N TYR A 93 0.63 2.03 -17.02
CA TYR A 93 0.34 3.27 -16.32
C TYR A 93 1.41 3.67 -15.30
N VAL A 94 2.11 2.70 -14.69
CA VAL A 94 3.14 2.97 -13.67
C VAL A 94 4.52 3.11 -14.31
N VAL A 95 5.03 2.05 -14.95
CA VAL A 95 6.40 2.03 -15.49
C VAL A 95 6.47 2.56 -16.94
N LYS A 96 5.39 2.40 -17.71
CA LYS A 96 5.25 2.83 -19.11
C LYS A 96 6.26 2.15 -20.07
N VAL A 97 6.45 0.86 -19.90
CA VAL A 97 7.33 0.02 -20.75
C VAL A 97 6.53 -0.85 -21.72
N ARG A 98 7.17 -1.27 -22.82
CA ARG A 98 6.56 -2.13 -23.85
C ARG A 98 6.92 -3.60 -23.72
N GLU A 99 7.98 -3.91 -22.99
CA GLU A 99 8.42 -5.28 -22.77
C GLU A 99 7.47 -6.06 -21.86
N GLY A 100 7.53 -7.39 -21.94
CA GLY A 100 6.81 -8.26 -21.03
C GLY A 100 7.51 -8.31 -19.68
N ILE A 101 6.74 -8.25 -18.60
CA ILE A 101 7.21 -8.46 -17.23
C ILE A 101 6.82 -9.90 -16.86
N THR A 102 7.79 -10.73 -16.49
CA THR A 102 7.60 -12.15 -16.17
C THR A 102 7.80 -12.47 -14.67
N VAL A 103 8.11 -11.45 -13.89
CA VAL A 103 8.31 -11.50 -12.43
C VAL A 103 7.23 -10.66 -11.76
N LYS A 104 7.22 -10.57 -10.43
CA LYS A 104 6.29 -9.68 -9.73
C LYS A 104 6.58 -8.21 -10.05
N ASN A 105 5.58 -7.34 -9.92
CA ASN A 105 5.73 -5.92 -10.24
C ASN A 105 6.79 -5.26 -9.33
N SER A 106 6.75 -5.61 -8.05
CA SER A 106 7.72 -5.17 -7.03
C SER A 106 9.15 -5.61 -7.32
N GLU A 107 9.33 -6.89 -7.68
CA GLU A 107 10.61 -7.49 -8.09
C GLU A 107 11.16 -6.80 -9.34
N TYR A 108 10.32 -6.56 -10.33
CA TYR A 108 10.72 -5.87 -11.57
C TYR A 108 11.28 -4.46 -11.30
N LEU A 109 10.74 -3.73 -10.31
CA LEU A 109 11.29 -2.42 -9.95
C LEU A 109 12.69 -2.52 -9.37
N ILE A 110 12.96 -3.54 -8.56
CA ILE A 110 14.26 -3.78 -7.92
C ILE A 110 15.29 -4.14 -8.99
N ASP A 111 14.97 -5.12 -9.85
CA ASP A 111 15.88 -5.63 -10.89
C ASP A 111 16.30 -4.54 -11.89
N ASN A 112 15.40 -3.60 -12.16
CA ASN A 112 15.64 -2.50 -13.10
C ASN A 112 16.04 -1.18 -12.42
N ASN A 113 16.28 -1.19 -11.10
CA ASN A 113 16.72 -0.04 -10.30
C ASN A 113 15.81 1.20 -10.46
N TYR A 114 14.49 0.99 -10.52
CA TYR A 114 13.51 2.06 -10.59
C TYR A 114 13.31 2.71 -9.22
N SER A 115 13.22 4.05 -9.21
CA SER A 115 12.83 4.78 -7.99
C SER A 115 11.32 4.69 -7.76
N ARG A 116 10.91 3.92 -6.74
CA ARG A 116 9.50 3.81 -6.30
C ARG A 116 8.86 5.17 -6.04
N ALA A 117 9.60 6.10 -5.39
CA ALA A 117 9.12 7.44 -5.08
C ALA A 117 8.80 8.26 -6.34
N ILE A 118 9.69 8.21 -7.35
CA ILE A 118 9.46 8.92 -8.62
C ILE A 118 8.27 8.32 -9.36
N LEU A 119 8.19 6.98 -9.45
CA LEU A 119 7.07 6.30 -10.10
C LEU A 119 5.73 6.60 -9.43
N ALA A 120 5.67 6.54 -8.10
CA ALA A 120 4.46 6.86 -7.35
C ALA A 120 4.03 8.32 -7.53
N SER A 121 4.98 9.26 -7.56
CA SER A 121 4.70 10.68 -7.81
C SER A 121 4.16 10.90 -9.23
N ASN A 122 4.81 10.33 -10.24
CA ASN A 122 4.37 10.43 -11.63
C ASN A 122 2.99 9.81 -11.82
N PHE A 123 2.76 8.62 -11.27
CA PHE A 123 1.46 7.95 -11.35
C PHE A 123 0.35 8.78 -10.69
N LEU A 124 0.59 9.36 -9.52
CA LEU A 124 -0.37 10.27 -8.88
C LEU A 124 -0.71 11.47 -9.77
N GLN A 125 0.26 12.05 -10.47
CA GLN A 125 -0.01 13.14 -11.41
C GLN A 125 -0.89 12.69 -12.58
N GLU A 126 -0.64 11.52 -13.15
CA GLU A 126 -1.45 10.96 -14.23
C GLU A 126 -2.90 10.71 -13.80
N VAL A 127 -3.11 10.23 -12.58
CA VAL A 127 -4.44 10.07 -11.97
C VAL A 127 -5.12 11.42 -11.80
N ASN A 128 -4.45 12.40 -11.19
CA ASN A 128 -5.02 13.72 -10.94
C ASN A 128 -5.36 14.49 -12.23
N ASN A 129 -4.59 14.26 -13.29
CA ASN A 129 -4.82 14.85 -14.60
C ASN A 129 -5.95 14.15 -15.39
N GLY A 130 -6.50 13.04 -14.87
CA GLY A 130 -7.55 12.25 -15.53
C GLY A 130 -7.04 11.36 -16.66
N ASN A 131 -5.72 11.20 -16.81
CA ASN A 131 -5.11 10.33 -17.82
C ASN A 131 -5.26 8.84 -17.46
N VAL A 132 -5.38 8.54 -16.17
CA VAL A 132 -5.69 7.21 -15.65
C VAL A 132 -7.01 7.29 -14.88
N ASN A 133 -7.97 6.48 -15.30
CA ASN A 133 -9.28 6.40 -14.67
C ASN A 133 -9.53 4.97 -14.21
N PHE A 134 -10.18 4.81 -13.07
CA PHE A 134 -10.45 3.49 -12.48
C PHE A 134 -11.17 2.53 -13.43
N LYS A 135 -12.13 3.02 -14.20
CA LYS A 135 -12.89 2.23 -15.18
C LYS A 135 -12.05 1.71 -16.36
N ASN A 136 -10.87 2.30 -16.59
CA ASN A 136 -9.95 1.93 -17.67
C ASN A 136 -8.84 0.98 -17.22
N LEU A 137 -8.85 0.63 -15.93
CA LEU A 137 -8.00 -0.41 -15.35
C LEU A 137 -8.60 -1.77 -15.66
N ASP A 138 -7.78 -2.80 -15.69
CA ASP A 138 -8.27 -4.18 -15.83
C ASP A 138 -9.02 -4.65 -14.57
N GLU A 139 -9.73 -5.78 -14.69
CA GLU A 139 -10.56 -6.33 -13.63
C GLU A 139 -9.77 -6.71 -12.37
N GLU A 140 -8.60 -7.34 -12.51
CA GLU A 140 -7.73 -7.73 -11.38
C GLU A 140 -7.28 -6.51 -10.60
N THR A 141 -6.81 -5.46 -11.30
CA THR A 141 -6.44 -4.20 -10.66
C THR A 141 -7.63 -3.58 -9.93
N GLN A 142 -8.80 -3.51 -10.57
CA GLN A 142 -9.99 -2.93 -9.94
C GLN A 142 -10.40 -3.71 -8.68
N GLU A 143 -10.40 -5.04 -8.73
CA GLU A 143 -10.72 -5.90 -7.60
C GLU A 143 -9.76 -5.70 -6.43
N ASN A 144 -8.45 -5.76 -6.69
CA ASN A 144 -7.41 -5.58 -5.67
C ASN A 144 -7.50 -4.21 -4.99
N LEU A 145 -7.66 -3.14 -5.78
CA LEU A 145 -7.78 -1.78 -5.24
C LEU A 145 -9.07 -1.60 -4.44
N ASN A 146 -10.19 -2.18 -4.87
CA ASN A 146 -11.45 -2.15 -4.12
C ASN A 146 -11.32 -2.92 -2.80
N GLN A 147 -10.71 -4.10 -2.80
CA GLN A 147 -10.47 -4.89 -1.58
C GLN A 147 -9.61 -4.10 -0.59
N PHE A 148 -8.52 -3.48 -1.06
CA PHE A 148 -7.68 -2.62 -0.23
C PHE A 148 -8.48 -1.48 0.41
N ILE A 149 -9.28 -0.75 -0.38
CA ILE A 149 -10.09 0.36 0.13
C ILE A 149 -11.15 -0.12 1.11
N GLN A 150 -11.81 -1.25 0.86
CA GLN A 150 -12.78 -1.82 1.78
C GLN A 150 -12.17 -2.18 3.12
N GLN A 151 -11.00 -2.83 3.13
CA GLN A 151 -10.28 -3.16 4.36
C GLN A 151 -9.84 -1.91 5.11
N MET A 152 -9.31 -0.91 4.41
CA MET A 152 -8.93 0.37 5.01
C MET A 152 -10.14 1.11 5.58
N ALA A 153 -11.27 1.15 4.85
CA ALA A 153 -12.49 1.82 5.26
C ALA A 153 -13.11 1.21 6.53
N ALA A 154 -12.95 -0.10 6.74
CA ALA A 154 -13.42 -0.78 7.94
C ALA A 154 -12.66 -0.34 9.22
N LEU A 155 -11.44 0.18 9.07
CA LEU A 155 -10.60 0.64 10.19
C LEU A 155 -10.71 2.14 10.43
N LEU A 156 -11.01 2.92 9.39
CA LEU A 156 -11.18 4.36 9.49
C LEU A 156 -12.51 4.69 10.19
N LYS A 157 -12.41 5.42 11.30
CA LYS A 157 -13.57 5.93 12.04
C LYS A 157 -14.37 6.93 11.19
#